data_AF-A0AA35RQ86-F1
#
_entry.id   AF-A0AA35RQ86-F1
#
_cell.length_a   1.000
_cell.length_b   1.000
_cell.length_c   1.000
_cell.angle_alpha   90.00
_cell.angle_beta   90.00
_cell.angle_gamma   90.00
#
_symmetry.space_group_name_H-M   'P 1'
#
loop_
_entity.id
_entity.type
_entity.pdbx_description
1 polymer ?
#
loop_
_entity_poly.entity_id
_entity_poly.type
_entity_poly.pdbx_seq_one_letter_code
_entity_poly.pdbx_strand_id
1 'polypeptide(L)'
;MKQILISTGTAALVLVTFVFICSIILFKRKDKTKMKSQSKYQESSSKRLERLERHELRERGWRDDDDSDYTWPLFTDEIPVRSDIPVSEFPDYVIDMTAENQHNTSKLAIEYQQLSSVPTLSYEVACLPQNINLNRFRNIYPYDDSRVPLKEIPGELGSDYINASFVSGYCGNRYIAAQAPLNETIDHFWRMVWEYEIEAIVMLTKCVEMTREKSAQYWPESLCETITPGDRLSVTLSSSTPYAEYYVRKLLVKHVCDGFCACCILFAFA
;
A
#
# COMPACT_ATOMS: atom_id res chain seq x y z
N MET A 1 -50.33 52.75 -25.24
CA MET A 1 -49.20 52.75 -24.29
C MET A 1 -48.89 51.40 -23.62
N LYS A 2 -49.78 50.38 -23.63
CA LYS A 2 -49.49 49.07 -22.99
C LYS A 2 -48.65 48.08 -23.82
N GLN A 3 -48.51 48.28 -25.14
CA GLN A 3 -47.76 47.35 -26.02
C GLN A 3 -46.23 47.59 -26.06
N ILE A 4 -45.77 48.81 -25.77
CA ILE A 4 -44.34 49.15 -25.84
C ILE A 4 -43.58 48.66 -24.58
N LEU A 5 -44.26 48.56 -23.43
CA LEU A 5 -43.64 48.13 -22.16
C LEU A 5 -43.39 46.62 -22.08
N ILE A 6 -44.13 45.81 -22.83
CA ILE A 6 -43.95 44.34 -22.87
C ILE A 6 -42.74 43.96 -23.74
N SER A 7 -42.49 44.71 -24.82
CA SER A 7 -41.35 44.47 -25.74
C SER A 7 -39.99 44.78 -25.10
N THR A 8 -39.90 45.85 -24.30
CA THR A 8 -38.66 46.23 -23.62
C THR A 8 -38.35 45.30 -22.44
N GLY A 9 -39.37 44.79 -21.72
CA GLY A 9 -39.19 43.82 -20.63
C GLY A 9 -38.68 42.45 -21.09
N THR A 10 -39.15 41.95 -22.25
CA THR A 10 -38.67 40.68 -22.81
C THR A 10 -37.22 40.76 -23.29
N ALA A 11 -36.81 41.88 -23.90
CA ALA A 11 -35.43 42.06 -24.35
C ALA A 11 -34.43 42.11 -23.18
N ALA A 12 -34.81 42.73 -22.06
CA ALA A 12 -33.99 42.78 -20.85
C ALA A 12 -33.81 41.39 -20.21
N LEU A 13 -34.88 40.58 -20.16
CA LEU A 13 -34.82 39.21 -19.64
C LEU A 13 -33.92 38.29 -20.48
N VAL A 14 -33.98 38.42 -21.81
CA VAL A 14 -33.10 37.65 -22.71
C VAL A 14 -31.63 38.04 -22.51
N LEU A 15 -31.32 39.33 -22.36
CA LEU A 15 -29.95 39.79 -22.08
C LEU A 15 -29.41 39.27 -20.75
N VAL A 16 -30.21 39.29 -19.68
CA VAL A 16 -29.79 38.79 -18.36
C VAL A 16 -29.52 37.28 -18.40
N THR A 17 -30.39 36.49 -19.04
CA THR A 17 -30.17 35.05 -19.18
C THR A 17 -28.93 34.73 -20.02
N PHE A 18 -28.68 35.48 -21.08
CA PHE A 18 -27.50 35.31 -21.92
C PHE A 18 -26.20 35.62 -21.17
N VAL A 19 -26.15 36.71 -20.39
CA VAL A 19 -24.99 37.06 -19.54
C VAL A 19 -24.75 35.99 -18.47
N PHE A 20 -25.80 35.45 -17.86
CA PHE A 20 -25.69 34.39 -16.86
C PHE A 20 -25.16 33.08 -17.46
N ILE A 21 -25.68 32.67 -18.63
CA ILE A 21 -25.19 31.49 -19.35
C ILE A 21 -23.73 31.68 -19.77
N CYS A 22 -23.36 32.84 -20.32
CA CYS A 22 -21.97 33.17 -20.66
C CYS A 22 -21.06 33.10 -19.43
N SER A 23 -21.51 33.59 -18.27
CA SER A 23 -20.77 33.54 -17.01
C SER A 23 -20.54 32.10 -16.55
N ILE A 24 -21.56 31.22 -16.63
CA ILE A 24 -21.44 29.80 -16.31
C ILE A 24 -20.46 29.09 -17.27
N ILE A 25 -20.52 29.40 -18.58
CA ILE A 25 -19.63 28.80 -19.57
C ILE A 25 -18.17 29.23 -19.33
N LEU A 26 -17.94 30.51 -19.04
CA LEU A 26 -16.61 31.03 -18.71
C LEU A 26 -16.08 30.45 -17.41
N PHE A 27 -16.93 30.29 -16.39
CA PHE A 27 -16.58 29.65 -15.12
C PHE A 27 -16.19 28.18 -15.31
N LYS A 28 -17.00 27.40 -16.03
CA LYS A 28 -16.68 25.99 -16.37
C LYS A 28 -15.42 25.86 -17.23
N ARG A 29 -15.15 26.83 -18.12
CA ARG A 29 -13.89 26.88 -18.89
C ARG A 29 -12.69 27.14 -17.97
N LYS A 30 -12.82 28.09 -17.02
CA LYS A 30 -11.78 28.43 -16.05
C LYS A 30 -11.44 27.25 -15.12
N ASP A 31 -12.44 26.50 -14.66
CA ASP A 31 -12.23 25.29 -13.86
C ASP A 31 -11.55 24.17 -14.66
N LYS A 32 -11.99 23.92 -15.90
CA LYS A 32 -11.31 22.95 -16.77
C LYS A 32 -9.86 23.31 -17.06
N THR A 33 -9.54 24.59 -17.24
CA THR A 33 -8.15 25.04 -17.40
C THR A 33 -7.33 24.86 -16.12
N LYS A 34 -7.94 25.10 -14.94
CA LYS A 34 -7.29 24.92 -13.64
C LYS A 34 -7.00 23.44 -13.36
N MET A 35 -7.96 22.54 -13.65
CA MET A 35 -7.78 21.08 -13.56
C MET A 35 -6.68 20.60 -14.50
N LYS A 36 -6.63 21.08 -15.75
CA LYS A 36 -5.56 20.73 -16.69
C LYS A 36 -4.19 21.25 -16.26
N SER A 37 -4.10 22.47 -15.73
CA SER A 37 -2.83 22.99 -15.22
C SER A 37 -2.34 22.24 -13.99
N GLN A 38 -3.25 21.82 -13.11
CA GLN A 38 -2.93 21.06 -11.90
C GLN A 38 -2.51 19.62 -12.24
N SER A 39 -3.23 18.95 -13.14
CA SER A 39 -2.84 17.64 -13.70
C SER A 39 -1.46 17.69 -14.36
N LYS A 40 -1.19 18.72 -15.19
CA LYS A 40 0.09 18.88 -15.88
C LYS A 40 1.25 19.19 -14.92
N TYR A 41 0.99 19.96 -13.86
CA TYR A 41 1.97 20.24 -12.80
C TYR A 41 2.28 18.99 -11.98
N GLN A 42 1.25 18.20 -11.64
CA GLN A 42 1.39 16.94 -10.90
C GLN A 42 2.18 15.90 -11.71
N GLU A 43 1.91 15.78 -13.02
CA GLU A 43 2.64 14.91 -13.95
C GLU A 43 4.08 15.37 -14.17
N SER A 44 4.33 16.69 -14.24
CA SER A 44 5.70 17.22 -14.34
C SER A 44 6.50 17.03 -13.05
N SER A 45 5.84 17.12 -11.88
CA SER A 45 6.45 16.87 -10.57
C SER A 45 6.77 15.39 -10.40
N SER A 46 5.84 14.49 -10.79
CA SER A 46 6.05 13.04 -10.73
C SER A 46 7.21 12.59 -11.62
N LYS A 47 7.28 13.09 -12.87
CA LYS A 47 8.39 12.79 -13.78
C LYS A 47 9.73 13.31 -13.27
N ARG A 48 9.74 14.42 -12.51
CA ARG A 48 10.96 14.97 -11.89
C ARG A 48 11.39 14.14 -10.68
N LEU A 49 10.44 13.69 -9.86
CA LEU A 49 10.70 12.81 -8.72
C LEU A 49 11.17 11.43 -9.17
N GLU A 50 10.55 10.82 -10.19
CA GLU A 50 11.02 9.56 -10.79
C GLU A 50 12.44 9.67 -11.34
N ARG A 51 12.81 10.81 -11.93
CA ARG A 51 14.17 11.03 -12.44
C ARG A 51 15.19 11.18 -11.30
N LEU A 52 14.78 11.77 -10.17
CA LEU A 52 15.62 11.92 -8.99
C LEU A 52 15.76 10.59 -8.24
N GLU A 53 14.68 9.83 -8.07
CA GLU A 53 14.71 8.47 -7.50
C GLU A 53 15.59 7.53 -8.32
N ARG A 54 15.47 7.56 -9.65
CA ARG A 54 16.32 6.76 -10.55
C ARG A 54 17.79 7.16 -10.45
N HIS A 55 18.09 8.44 -10.25
CA HIS A 55 19.46 8.92 -10.04
C HIS A 55 20.00 8.51 -8.65
N GLU A 56 19.17 8.54 -7.61
CA GLU A 56 19.56 8.09 -6.26
C GLU A 56 19.73 6.57 -6.17
N LEU A 57 18.91 5.79 -6.88
CA LEU A 57 19.03 4.33 -6.98
C LEU A 57 20.36 3.95 -7.65
N ARG A 58 20.74 4.67 -8.71
CA ARG A 58 22.01 4.53 -9.41
C ARG A 58 23.24 4.88 -8.55
N GLU A 59 23.18 5.92 -7.72
CA GLU A 59 24.25 6.30 -6.78
C GLU A 59 24.39 5.31 -5.60
N ARG A 60 23.30 4.64 -5.21
CA ARG A 60 23.27 3.64 -4.12
C ARG A 60 23.74 2.24 -4.55
N GLY A 61 24.26 2.08 -5.77
CA GLY A 61 24.77 0.80 -6.25
C GLY A 61 23.68 -0.26 -6.49
N TRP A 62 22.40 0.11 -6.46
CA TRP A 62 21.33 -0.71 -7.03
C TRP A 62 21.41 -0.52 -8.54
N ARG A 63 22.20 -1.37 -9.20
CA ARG A 63 22.13 -1.46 -10.65
C ARG A 63 20.76 -2.02 -11.00
N ASP A 64 20.00 -1.29 -11.81
CA ASP A 64 19.07 -1.90 -12.75
C ASP A 64 19.89 -2.64 -13.82
N ASP A 65 20.74 -3.59 -13.41
CA ASP A 65 21.36 -4.56 -14.32
C ASP A 65 20.30 -5.61 -14.64
N ASP A 66 19.22 -5.21 -15.30
CA ASP A 66 18.40 -6.13 -16.08
C ASP A 66 17.67 -5.43 -17.22
N ASP A 67 18.43 -4.65 -17.98
CA ASP A 67 18.11 -4.34 -19.39
C ASP A 67 19.24 -4.87 -20.30
N SER A 68 19.88 -5.96 -19.84
CA SER A 68 20.81 -6.72 -20.67
C SER A 68 20.01 -7.67 -21.56
N ASP A 69 20.44 -7.71 -22.81
CA ASP A 69 20.01 -8.55 -23.92
C ASP A 69 20.19 -10.07 -23.62
N TYR A 70 19.66 -10.55 -22.49
CA TYR A 70 19.67 -11.95 -22.10
C TYR A 70 18.60 -12.67 -22.91
N THR A 71 19.05 -13.31 -23.99
CA THR A 71 18.23 -14.27 -24.71
C THR A 71 18.01 -15.46 -23.78
N TRP A 72 16.80 -15.55 -23.22
CA TRP A 72 16.41 -16.60 -22.29
C TRP A 72 16.57 -17.98 -22.95
N PRO A 73 17.33 -18.92 -22.36
CA PRO A 73 17.40 -20.28 -22.88
C PRO A 73 15.99 -20.90 -22.79
N LEU A 74 15.55 -21.43 -23.93
CA LEU A 74 14.24 -22.09 -24.08
C LEU A 74 14.07 -23.17 -23.00
N PHE A 75 12.99 -23.01 -22.22
CA PHE A 75 12.57 -23.91 -21.15
C PHE A 75 12.42 -25.34 -21.66
N THR A 76 13.00 -26.30 -20.95
CA THR A 76 12.67 -27.73 -21.08
C THR A 76 11.44 -28.02 -20.22
N ASP A 77 10.43 -28.67 -20.80
CA ASP A 77 9.08 -28.96 -20.26
C ASP A 77 9.02 -29.84 -18.99
N GLU A 78 10.12 -30.07 -18.29
CA GLU A 78 10.14 -30.88 -17.07
C GLU A 78 10.22 -29.97 -15.85
N ILE A 79 9.07 -29.57 -15.32
CA ILE A 79 8.97 -28.99 -13.97
C ILE A 79 9.41 -30.11 -13.00
N PRO A 80 10.54 -29.98 -12.28
CA PRO A 80 10.91 -30.97 -11.28
C PRO A 80 9.80 -31.00 -10.23
N VAL A 81 9.25 -32.19 -9.97
CA VAL A 81 8.24 -32.37 -8.92
C VAL A 81 8.88 -31.96 -7.59
N ARG A 82 8.41 -30.84 -7.03
CA ARG A 82 8.86 -30.37 -5.71
C ARG A 82 8.42 -31.40 -4.66
N SER A 83 9.38 -32.07 -4.04
CA SER A 83 9.13 -32.97 -2.92
C SER A 83 9.49 -32.30 -1.60
N ASP A 84 8.79 -32.67 -0.54
CA ASP A 84 9.16 -32.29 0.81
C ASP A 84 10.59 -32.76 1.12
N ILE A 85 11.38 -31.93 1.81
CA ILE A 85 12.76 -32.22 2.20
C ILE A 85 12.76 -32.68 3.66
N PRO A 86 13.18 -33.93 3.97
CA PRO A 86 13.32 -34.38 5.35
C PRO A 86 14.31 -33.52 6.13
N VAL A 87 13.99 -33.21 7.39
CA VAL A 87 14.85 -32.37 8.26
C VAL A 87 16.26 -32.96 8.39
N SER A 88 16.40 -34.29 8.38
CA SER A 88 17.68 -34.98 8.43
C SER A 88 18.57 -34.73 7.21
N GLU A 89 17.96 -34.44 6.05
CA GLU A 89 18.65 -34.23 4.77
C GLU A 89 18.83 -32.74 4.44
N PHE A 90 18.12 -31.86 5.15
CA PHE A 90 18.12 -30.42 4.90
C PHE A 90 19.54 -29.78 4.88
N PRO A 91 20.50 -30.14 5.77
CA PRO A 91 21.84 -29.58 5.70
C PRO A 91 22.55 -29.87 4.38
N ASP A 92 22.54 -31.12 3.93
CA ASP A 92 23.19 -31.54 2.68
C ASP A 92 22.46 -30.95 1.47
N TYR A 93 21.13 -30.90 1.54
CA TYR A 93 20.30 -30.24 0.53
C TYR A 93 20.68 -28.77 0.35
N VAL A 94 20.83 -28.00 1.43
CA VAL A 94 21.20 -26.57 1.34
C VAL A 94 22.60 -26.40 0.73
N ILE A 95 23.56 -27.25 1.09
CA ILE A 95 24.91 -27.22 0.51
C ILE A 95 24.84 -27.46 -1.00
N ASP A 96 24.11 -28.48 -1.45
CA ASP A 96 23.94 -28.78 -2.87
C ASP A 96 23.19 -27.67 -3.61
N MET A 97 22.14 -27.11 -3.00
CA MET A 97 21.31 -26.08 -3.62
C MET A 97 22.02 -24.74 -3.77
N THR A 98 22.92 -24.42 -2.85
CA THR A 98 23.69 -23.17 -2.86
C THR A 98 24.98 -23.27 -3.67
N ALA A 99 25.43 -24.47 -4.03
CA ALA A 99 26.62 -24.66 -4.86
C ALA A 99 26.44 -24.02 -6.24
N GLU A 100 27.42 -23.21 -6.64
CA GLU A 100 27.43 -22.54 -7.94
C GLU A 100 27.97 -23.47 -9.04
N ASN A 101 27.32 -23.43 -10.20
CA ASN A 101 27.84 -24.08 -11.40
C ASN A 101 28.92 -23.21 -12.10
N GLN A 102 29.42 -23.69 -13.25
CA GLN A 102 30.42 -22.98 -14.06
C GLN A 102 29.97 -21.59 -14.56
N HIS A 103 28.68 -21.28 -14.48
CA HIS A 103 28.07 -20.01 -14.87
C HIS A 103 27.67 -19.16 -13.64
N ASN A 104 28.27 -19.42 -12.47
CA ASN A 104 28.01 -18.70 -11.22
C ASN A 104 26.52 -18.68 -10.82
N THR A 105 25.78 -19.71 -11.20
CA THR A 105 24.35 -19.86 -10.91
C THR A 105 24.13 -21.08 -10.04
N SER A 106 23.44 -20.91 -8.91
CA SER A 106 23.10 -22.00 -8.00
C SER A 106 21.79 -22.68 -8.38
N LYS A 107 21.59 -23.93 -7.94
CA LYS A 107 20.31 -24.63 -8.13
C LYS A 107 19.16 -23.92 -7.43
N LEU A 108 19.42 -23.27 -6.28
CA LEU A 108 18.46 -22.43 -5.57
C LEU A 108 17.98 -21.26 -6.42
N ALA A 109 18.87 -20.59 -7.15
CA ALA A 109 18.49 -19.50 -8.04
C ALA A 109 17.59 -19.99 -9.19
N ILE A 110 17.91 -21.15 -9.76
CA ILE A 110 17.11 -21.78 -10.82
C ILE A 110 15.72 -22.16 -10.29
N GLU A 111 15.65 -22.81 -9.12
CA GLU A 111 14.37 -23.18 -8.49
C GLU A 111 13.52 -21.95 -8.18
N TYR A 112 14.13 -20.88 -7.66
CA TYR A 112 13.45 -19.63 -7.39
C TYR A 112 12.87 -19.01 -8.66
N GLN A 113 13.61 -19.00 -9.78
CA GLN A 113 13.11 -18.51 -11.06
C GLN A 113 11.88 -19.28 -11.54
N GLN A 114 11.81 -20.59 -11.29
CA GLN A 114 10.64 -21.39 -11.65
C GLN A 114 9.37 -20.99 -10.88
N LEU A 115 9.46 -20.32 -9.73
CA LEU A 115 8.30 -19.75 -9.02
C LEU A 115 7.60 -18.63 -9.81
N SER A 116 8.31 -17.95 -10.72
CA SER A 116 7.74 -16.87 -11.55
C SER A 116 6.75 -17.35 -12.61
N SER A 117 6.63 -18.67 -12.81
CA SER A 117 5.65 -19.28 -13.72
C SER A 117 4.21 -19.22 -13.20
N VAL A 118 3.98 -18.77 -11.96
CA VAL A 118 2.64 -18.64 -11.39
C VAL A 118 1.90 -17.48 -12.07
N PRO A 119 0.69 -17.70 -12.61
CA PRO A 119 -0.09 -16.64 -13.26
C PRO A 119 -0.37 -15.49 -12.31
N THR A 120 -0.19 -14.26 -12.80
CA THR A 120 -0.66 -13.06 -12.10
C THR A 120 -2.19 -13.10 -11.98
N LEU A 121 -2.70 -12.96 -10.75
CA LEU A 121 -4.12 -12.87 -10.48
C LEU A 121 -4.61 -11.42 -10.55
N SER A 122 -5.93 -11.22 -10.53
CA SER A 122 -6.54 -9.88 -10.55
C SER A 122 -6.18 -9.06 -9.33
N TYR A 123 -6.01 -7.74 -9.51
CA TYR A 123 -5.73 -6.74 -8.46
C TYR A 123 -6.44 -5.41 -8.76
N GLU A 124 -7.60 -5.47 -9.43
CA GLU A 124 -8.34 -4.30 -9.93
C GLU A 124 -8.75 -3.34 -8.81
N VAL A 125 -9.10 -3.87 -7.63
CA VAL A 125 -9.52 -3.06 -6.47
C VAL A 125 -8.39 -2.14 -6.01
N ALA A 126 -7.15 -2.63 -6.01
CA ALA A 126 -5.97 -1.84 -5.63
C ALA A 126 -5.69 -0.68 -6.60
N CYS A 127 -6.15 -0.82 -7.86
CA CYS A 127 -5.97 0.16 -8.93
C CYS A 127 -7.11 1.18 -9.05
N LEU A 128 -8.18 1.07 -8.24
CA LEU A 128 -9.27 2.04 -8.26
C LEU A 128 -8.76 3.46 -7.92
N PRO A 129 -9.29 4.54 -8.55
CA PRO A 129 -8.79 5.90 -8.35
C PRO A 129 -8.75 6.37 -6.89
N GLN A 130 -9.65 5.89 -6.04
CA GLN A 130 -9.68 6.17 -4.60
C GLN A 130 -8.62 5.39 -3.80
N ASN A 131 -8.13 4.25 -4.31
CA ASN A 131 -7.24 3.33 -3.59
C ASN A 131 -5.77 3.49 -3.98
N ILE A 132 -5.47 4.07 -5.16
CA ILE A 132 -4.08 4.16 -5.68
C ILE A 132 -3.10 4.84 -4.71
N ASN A 133 -3.56 5.82 -3.92
CA ASN A 133 -2.73 6.55 -2.96
C ASN A 133 -2.59 5.83 -1.61
N LEU A 134 -3.33 4.73 -1.41
CA LEU A 134 -3.26 3.90 -0.21
C LEU A 134 -2.19 2.81 -0.34
N ASN A 135 -1.53 2.71 -1.50
CA ASN A 135 -0.44 1.77 -1.78
C ASN A 135 0.93 2.45 -1.59
N ARG A 136 1.82 1.84 -0.82
CA ARG A 136 3.20 2.33 -0.62
C ARG A 136 4.04 2.23 -1.90
N PHE A 137 3.80 1.19 -2.70
CA PHE A 137 4.51 0.96 -3.96
C PHE A 137 3.53 0.81 -5.13
N ARG A 138 3.90 1.34 -6.30
CA ARG A 138 3.08 1.30 -7.53
C ARG A 138 3.15 -0.02 -8.30
N ASN A 139 3.86 -1.00 -7.76
CA ASN A 139 4.10 -2.30 -8.36
C ASN A 139 3.87 -3.45 -7.36
N ILE A 140 3.30 -3.17 -6.18
CA ILE A 140 3.00 -4.18 -5.15
C ILE A 140 1.55 -3.99 -4.72
N TYR A 141 0.69 -4.88 -5.17
CA TYR A 141 -0.75 -4.84 -4.94
C TYR A 141 -1.23 -6.16 -4.33
N PRO A 142 -2.22 -6.14 -3.43
CA PRO A 142 -2.90 -7.36 -3.01
C PRO A 142 -3.75 -7.89 -4.17
N TYR A 143 -3.82 -9.20 -4.31
CA TYR A 143 -4.75 -9.83 -5.25
C TYR A 143 -6.19 -9.71 -4.73
N ASP A 144 -7.15 -9.51 -5.63
CA ASP A 144 -8.56 -9.29 -5.30
C ASP A 144 -9.16 -10.46 -4.49
N ASP A 145 -8.74 -11.69 -4.81
CA ASP A 145 -9.25 -12.91 -4.17
C ASP A 145 -8.72 -13.14 -2.75
N SER A 146 -7.53 -12.62 -2.43
CA SER A 146 -6.88 -12.83 -1.14
C SER A 146 -6.75 -11.57 -0.30
N ARG A 147 -7.17 -10.40 -0.80
CA ARG A 147 -7.12 -9.14 -0.06
C ARG A 147 -7.91 -9.22 1.26
N VAL A 148 -7.52 -8.37 2.20
CA VAL A 148 -8.26 -8.17 3.45
C VAL A 148 -9.28 -7.02 3.28
N PRO A 149 -10.59 -7.28 3.22
CA PRO A 149 -11.60 -6.23 3.16
C PRO A 149 -11.82 -5.61 4.55
N LEU A 150 -11.94 -4.28 4.63
CA LEU A 150 -12.43 -3.61 5.83
C LEU A 150 -13.93 -3.33 5.71
N LYS A 151 -14.60 -3.14 6.84
CA LYS A 151 -15.99 -2.70 6.87
C LYS A 151 -16.11 -1.31 6.27
N GLU A 152 -16.92 -1.17 5.21
CA GLU A 152 -17.15 0.11 4.55
C GLU A 152 -17.72 1.16 5.52
N ILE A 153 -17.18 2.38 5.45
CA ILE A 153 -17.67 3.53 6.19
C ILE A 153 -18.58 4.35 5.27
N PRO A 154 -19.85 4.57 5.66
CA PRO A 154 -20.80 5.30 4.83
C PRO A 154 -20.30 6.71 4.47
N GLY A 155 -20.24 7.01 3.17
CA GLY A 155 -19.81 8.31 2.66
C GLY A 155 -18.30 8.43 2.41
N GLU A 156 -17.50 7.42 2.76
CA GLU A 156 -16.05 7.39 2.56
C GLU A 156 -15.66 6.36 1.50
N LEU A 157 -15.45 6.82 0.27
CA LEU A 157 -15.04 5.95 -0.85
C LEU A 157 -13.64 5.37 -0.60
N GLY A 158 -13.49 4.05 -0.78
CA GLY A 158 -12.22 3.34 -0.57
C GLY A 158 -11.94 3.00 0.90
N SER A 159 -12.90 3.26 1.81
CA SER A 159 -12.77 2.93 3.23
C SER A 159 -12.71 1.44 3.53
N ASP A 160 -13.09 0.59 2.58
CA ASP A 160 -13.02 -0.88 2.65
C ASP A 160 -11.64 -1.45 2.22
N TYR A 161 -10.75 -0.59 1.73
CA TYR A 161 -9.48 -1.00 1.14
C TYR A 161 -8.30 -0.85 2.11
N ILE A 162 -7.46 -1.88 2.16
CA ILE A 162 -6.10 -1.83 2.69
C ILE A 162 -5.21 -2.74 1.84
N ASN A 163 -3.95 -2.34 1.63
CA ASN A 163 -2.98 -3.19 0.95
C ASN A 163 -2.48 -4.29 1.90
N ALA A 164 -3.27 -5.35 1.99
CA ALA A 164 -2.99 -6.54 2.79
C ALA A 164 -3.68 -7.76 2.19
N SER A 165 -3.09 -8.94 2.37
CA SER A 165 -3.62 -10.22 1.90
C SER A 165 -3.60 -11.28 3.00
N PHE A 166 -4.60 -12.16 3.02
CA PHE A 166 -4.56 -13.38 3.80
C PHE A 166 -3.53 -14.36 3.24
N VAL A 167 -2.71 -14.93 4.12
CA VAL A 167 -1.70 -15.92 3.80
C VAL A 167 -1.92 -17.16 4.65
N SER A 168 -1.96 -18.32 3.99
CA SER A 168 -2.09 -19.61 4.69
C SER A 168 -0.73 -20.05 5.23
N GLY A 169 -0.73 -20.46 6.49
CA GLY A 169 0.38 -21.12 7.16
C GLY A 169 0.24 -22.63 7.20
N TYR A 170 1.22 -23.27 7.83
CA TYR A 170 1.16 -24.71 8.11
C TYR A 170 0.02 -25.06 9.07
N CYS A 171 -0.67 -26.17 8.82
CA CYS A 171 -1.74 -26.71 9.68
C CYS A 171 -2.85 -25.73 10.06
N GLY A 172 -3.27 -24.87 9.12
CA GLY A 172 -4.42 -23.97 9.33
C GLY A 172 -4.09 -22.69 10.09
N ASN A 173 -2.82 -22.44 10.41
CA ASN A 173 -2.36 -21.11 10.80
C ASN A 173 -2.70 -20.13 9.67
N ARG A 174 -3.12 -18.91 10.02
CA ARG A 174 -3.44 -17.86 9.06
C ARG A 174 -2.72 -16.59 9.45
N TYR A 175 -2.17 -15.91 8.46
CA TYR A 175 -1.47 -14.66 8.61
C TYR A 175 -2.12 -13.60 7.73
N ILE A 176 -1.87 -12.34 8.06
CA ILE A 176 -2.11 -11.22 7.15
C ILE A 176 -0.75 -10.65 6.79
N ALA A 177 -0.41 -10.69 5.50
CA ALA A 177 0.74 -9.97 4.96
C ALA A 177 0.24 -8.59 4.52
N ALA A 178 0.71 -7.54 5.19
CA ALA A 178 0.32 -6.16 4.92
C ALA A 178 1.54 -5.32 4.55
N GLN A 179 1.33 -4.30 3.72
CA GLN A 179 2.36 -3.28 3.52
C GLN A 179 2.65 -2.54 4.84
N ALA A 180 3.84 -1.97 4.97
CA ALA A 180 4.14 -1.03 6.05
C ALA A 180 3.24 0.21 5.96
N PRO A 181 2.52 0.60 7.03
CA PRO A 181 1.56 1.71 6.99
C PRO A 181 2.16 3.01 6.46
N LEU A 182 1.35 3.75 5.70
CA LEU A 182 1.56 5.16 5.34
C LEU A 182 0.86 6.03 6.38
N ASN A 183 1.22 7.31 6.48
CA ASN A 183 0.52 8.23 7.39
C ASN A 183 -1.00 8.26 7.13
N GLU A 184 -1.39 8.19 5.86
CA GLU A 184 -2.77 8.18 5.39
C GLU A 184 -3.50 6.86 5.67
N THR A 185 -2.78 5.77 5.94
CA THR A 185 -3.36 4.42 6.14
C THR A 185 -3.22 3.90 7.57
N ILE A 186 -2.75 4.72 8.53
CA ILE A 186 -2.68 4.35 9.95
C ILE A 186 -4.07 3.96 10.49
N ASP A 187 -5.13 4.71 10.12
CA ASP A 187 -6.51 4.38 10.51
C ASP A 187 -6.96 3.04 9.92
N HIS A 188 -6.74 2.82 8.63
CA HIS A 188 -7.08 1.56 7.95
C HIS A 188 -6.37 0.37 8.60
N PHE A 189 -5.09 0.54 8.95
CA PHE A 189 -4.29 -0.49 9.60
C PHE A 189 -4.84 -0.86 10.98
N TRP A 190 -5.18 0.12 11.82
CA TRP A 190 -5.76 -0.17 13.13
C TRP A 190 -7.18 -0.71 13.07
N ARG A 191 -7.97 -0.27 12.09
CA ARG A 191 -9.26 -0.89 11.79
C ARG A 191 -9.11 -2.35 11.39
N MET A 192 -8.13 -2.69 10.56
CA MET A 192 -7.81 -4.08 10.24
C MET A 192 -7.47 -4.89 11.50
N VAL A 193 -6.61 -4.35 12.37
CA VAL A 193 -6.22 -5.00 13.63
C VAL A 193 -7.43 -5.24 14.53
N TRP A 194 -8.34 -4.27 14.61
CA TRP A 194 -9.55 -4.36 15.42
C TRP A 194 -10.60 -5.32 14.84
N GLU A 195 -10.97 -5.16 13.57
CA GLU A 195 -12.03 -5.91 12.90
C GLU A 195 -11.69 -7.40 12.76
N TYR A 196 -10.41 -7.74 12.65
CA TYR A 196 -9.92 -9.12 12.55
C TYR A 196 -9.35 -9.67 13.86
N GLU A 197 -9.55 -8.97 14.99
CA GLU A 197 -9.13 -9.42 16.32
C GLU A 197 -7.64 -9.82 16.37
N ILE A 198 -6.77 -9.04 15.73
CA ILE A 198 -5.33 -9.34 15.63
C ILE A 198 -4.65 -9.09 16.97
N GLU A 199 -4.18 -10.17 17.59
CA GLU A 199 -3.49 -10.13 18.88
C GLU A 199 -1.99 -9.78 18.77
N ALA A 200 -1.38 -10.02 17.61
CA ALA A 200 0.06 -9.85 17.41
C ALA A 200 0.40 -9.24 16.04
N ILE A 201 1.25 -8.23 16.07
CA ILE A 201 1.81 -7.55 14.89
C ILE A 201 3.32 -7.81 14.88
N VAL A 202 3.83 -8.33 13.76
CA VAL A 202 5.26 -8.51 13.52
C VAL A 202 5.73 -7.50 12.48
N MET A 203 6.49 -6.50 12.92
CA MET A 203 7.05 -5.45 12.08
C MET A 203 8.52 -5.77 11.75
N LEU A 204 8.77 -6.06 10.47
CA LEU A 204 10.05 -6.56 9.96
C LEU A 204 11.03 -5.47 9.48
N THR A 205 10.70 -4.19 9.68
CA THR A 205 11.48 -3.04 9.19
C THR A 205 11.54 -1.97 10.28
N LYS A 206 12.58 -1.13 10.28
CA LYS A 206 12.54 0.13 11.07
C LYS A 206 11.64 1.14 10.37
N CYS A 207 11.19 2.19 11.06
CA CYS A 207 10.49 3.30 10.42
C CYS A 207 11.37 4.01 9.38
N VAL A 208 12.67 4.15 9.68
CA VAL A 208 13.65 4.78 8.79
C VAL A 208 14.89 3.89 8.68
N GLU A 209 15.33 3.62 7.45
CA GLU A 209 16.53 2.85 7.14
C GLU A 209 17.35 3.58 6.08
N MET A 210 18.65 3.75 6.32
CA MET A 210 19.56 4.45 5.37
C MET A 210 18.92 5.75 4.83
N THR A 211 18.38 6.55 5.77
CA THR A 211 17.67 7.83 5.59
C THR A 211 16.33 7.79 4.85
N ARG A 212 15.84 6.62 4.45
CA ARG A 212 14.55 6.47 3.78
C ARG A 212 13.47 5.98 4.74
N GLU A 213 12.31 6.60 4.67
CA GLU A 213 11.12 6.11 5.36
C GLU A 213 10.68 4.77 4.76
N LYS A 214 10.56 3.76 5.61
CA LYS A 214 10.05 2.42 5.26
C LYS A 214 8.67 2.17 5.84
N SER A 215 8.36 2.81 6.97
CA SER A 215 7.06 2.73 7.64
C SER A 215 6.77 4.05 8.33
N ALA A 216 5.50 4.46 8.33
CA ALA A 216 5.03 5.44 9.31
C ALA A 216 5.06 4.81 10.71
N GLN A 217 5.23 5.64 11.73
CA GLN A 217 5.10 5.22 13.12
C GLN A 217 3.61 5.18 13.47
N TYR A 218 3.03 3.98 13.43
CA TYR A 218 1.61 3.75 13.68
C TYR A 218 1.31 3.40 15.14
N TRP A 219 2.24 3.62 16.08
CA TRP A 219 2.05 3.36 17.51
C TRP A 219 2.60 4.52 18.35
N PRO A 220 2.10 4.71 19.59
CA PRO A 220 2.64 5.70 20.54
C PRO A 220 4.04 5.29 21.03
N GLU A 221 4.96 6.25 21.15
CA GLU A 221 6.36 5.97 21.51
C GLU A 221 6.60 6.02 23.02
N SER A 222 5.90 6.94 23.71
CA SER A 222 6.04 7.14 25.14
C SER A 222 5.06 6.28 25.93
N LEU A 223 5.48 5.80 27.10
CA LEU A 223 4.59 5.03 27.99
C LEU A 223 3.36 5.87 28.36
N CYS A 224 2.20 5.21 28.36
CA CYS A 224 0.88 5.81 28.57
C CYS A 224 0.46 6.86 27.54
N GLU A 225 1.28 7.13 26.52
CA GLU A 225 0.87 7.96 25.38
C GLU A 225 -0.19 7.22 24.57
N THR A 226 -1.14 8.00 24.05
CA THR A 226 -2.24 7.51 23.25
C THR A 226 -2.28 8.25 21.93
N ILE A 227 -2.35 7.50 20.84
CA ILE A 227 -2.70 8.03 19.52
C ILE A 227 -4.15 7.67 19.20
N THR A 228 -4.80 8.46 18.36
CA THR A 228 -6.15 8.20 17.87
C THR A 228 -6.11 8.07 16.36
N PRO A 229 -5.92 6.86 15.82
CA PRO A 229 -6.09 6.59 14.39
C PRO A 229 -7.54 6.87 14.00
N GLY A 230 -7.75 7.87 13.13
CA GLY A 230 -9.10 8.31 12.77
C GLY A 230 -9.87 8.87 13.97
N ASP A 231 -11.12 8.45 14.12
CA ASP A 231 -12.04 8.90 15.17
C ASP A 231 -12.64 7.75 16.01
N ARG A 232 -12.38 6.49 15.62
CA ARG A 232 -13.04 5.29 16.14
C ARG A 232 -12.21 4.52 17.16
N LEU A 233 -10.88 4.56 17.06
CA LEU A 233 -9.97 3.77 17.88
C LEU A 233 -8.97 4.68 18.59
N SER A 234 -8.63 4.33 19.83
CA SER A 234 -7.48 4.89 20.54
C SER A 234 -6.50 3.77 20.86
N VAL A 235 -5.22 4.02 20.64
CA VAL A 235 -4.13 3.06 20.86
C VAL A 235 -3.19 3.64 21.88
N THR A 236 -3.02 2.95 23.01
CA THR A 236 -2.20 3.41 24.14
C THR A 236 -1.03 2.46 24.38
N LEU A 237 0.19 3.00 24.56
CA LEU A 237 1.35 2.19 24.95
C LEU A 237 1.27 1.82 26.42
N SER A 238 1.10 0.53 26.72
CA SER A 238 1.05 0.04 28.10
C SER A 238 2.42 -0.38 28.62
N SER A 239 3.25 -0.99 27.77
CA SER A 239 4.63 -1.36 28.10
C SER A 239 5.48 -1.47 26.86
N SER A 240 6.79 -1.26 27.01
CA SER A 240 7.78 -1.43 25.95
C SER A 240 9.01 -2.10 26.55
N THR A 241 9.33 -3.30 26.08
CA THR A 241 10.48 -4.09 26.54
C THR A 241 11.50 -4.18 25.40
N PRO A 242 12.70 -3.60 25.56
CA PRO A 242 13.77 -3.73 24.59
C PRO A 242 14.42 -5.12 24.67
N TYR A 243 14.70 -5.70 23.51
CA TYR A 243 15.61 -6.82 23.30
C TYR A 243 16.77 -6.38 22.40
N ALA A 244 17.72 -7.28 22.12
CA ALA A 244 18.92 -6.94 21.36
C ALA A 244 18.61 -6.38 19.95
N GLU A 245 17.61 -6.94 19.26
CA GLU A 245 17.31 -6.61 17.85
C GLU A 245 15.89 -6.08 17.64
N TYR A 246 15.04 -6.10 18.66
CA TYR A 246 13.64 -5.71 18.56
C TYR A 246 13.08 -5.22 19.90
N TYR A 247 11.91 -4.58 19.84
CA TYR A 247 11.09 -4.20 20.96
C TYR A 247 9.83 -5.05 20.98
N VAL A 248 9.40 -5.45 22.18
CA VAL A 248 8.06 -5.97 22.41
C VAL A 248 7.24 -4.90 23.08
N ARG A 249 6.21 -4.41 22.39
CA ARG A 249 5.32 -3.35 22.87
C ARG A 249 3.93 -3.91 23.11
N LYS A 250 3.39 -3.65 24.31
CA LYS A 250 2.00 -3.97 24.64
C LYS A 250 1.14 -2.75 24.38
N LEU A 251 0.20 -2.88 23.46
CA LEU A 251 -0.69 -1.81 23.04
C LEU A 251 -2.11 -2.13 23.50
N LEU A 252 -2.73 -1.17 24.19
CA LEU A 252 -4.14 -1.22 24.52
C LEU A 252 -4.91 -0.51 23.42
N VAL A 253 -5.70 -1.25 22.66
CA VAL A 253 -6.58 -0.72 21.64
C VAL A 253 -7.97 -0.60 22.26
N LYS A 254 -8.57 0.58 22.18
CA LYS A 254 -9.91 0.84 22.72
C LYS A 254 -10.78 1.45 21.64
N HIS A 255 -11.99 0.91 21.49
CA HIS A 255 -13.00 1.51 20.65
C HIS A 255 -13.68 2.66 21.40
N VAL A 256 -13.67 3.84 20.77
CA VAL A 256 -13.98 5.11 21.44
C VAL A 256 -15.45 5.19 21.83
N CYS A 257 -16.35 4.62 21.04
CA CYS A 257 -17.79 4.76 21.23
C CYS A 257 -18.38 3.85 22.33
N ASP A 258 -17.97 2.58 22.36
CA ASP A 258 -18.52 1.59 23.32
C ASP A 258 -17.55 1.28 24.47
N GLY A 259 -16.30 1.71 24.36
CA GLY A 259 -15.28 1.52 25.37
C GLY A 259 -14.71 0.10 25.45
N PHE A 260 -15.04 -0.79 24.51
CA PHE A 260 -14.41 -2.10 24.45
C PHE A 260 -12.91 -1.96 24.24
N CYS A 261 -12.14 -2.83 24.89
CA CYS A 261 -10.70 -2.82 24.85
C CYS A 261 -10.17 -4.19 24.42
N ALA A 262 -9.16 -4.19 23.57
CA ALA A 262 -8.37 -5.35 23.19
C ALA A 262 -6.88 -5.06 23.43
N CYS A 263 -6.11 -6.10 23.70
CA CYS A 263 -4.66 -5.99 23.80
C CYS A 263 -4.02 -6.50 22.51
N CYS A 264 -3.06 -5.74 21.97
CA CYS A 264 -2.27 -6.14 20.82
C CYS A 264 -0.77 -6.06 21.18
N ILE A 265 0.00 -7.07 20.79
CA ILE A 265 1.45 -7.11 20.98
C ILE A 265 2.13 -6.73 19.67
N LEU A 266 2.96 -5.69 19.69
CA LEU A 266 3.78 -5.28 18.57
C LEU A 266 5.23 -5.73 18.79
N PHE A 267 5.72 -6.62 17.94
CA PHE A 267 7.13 -6.96 17.78
C PHE A 267 7.72 -6.04 16.72
N ALA A 268 8.57 -5.08 17.11
CA ALA A 268 9.11 -4.08 16.20
C ALA A 268 10.63 -4.06 16.23
N PHE A 269 11.26 -4.15 15.06
CA PHE A 269 12.71 -4.13 14.96
C PHE A 269 13.30 -2.81 15.49
N ALA A 270 14.38 -2.94 16.27
CA ALA A 270 15.13 -1.83 16.89
C ALA A 270 16.09 -1.23 15.88
#